data_AF-A0A8J2Z6D5-F1
#
_entry.id   AF-A0A8J2Z6D5-F1
#
_cell.length_a   1.000
_cell.length_b   1.000
_cell.length_c   1.000
_cell.angle_alpha   90.00
_cell.angle_beta   90.00
_cell.angle_gamma   90.00
#
_symmetry.space_group_name_H-M   'P 1'
#
loop_
_entity.id
_entity.type
_entity.pdbx_description
1 polymer ?
#
loop_
_entity_poly.entity_id
_entity_poly.type
_entity_poly.pdbx_seq_one_letter_code
_entity_poly.pdbx_strand_id
1 'polypeptide(L)'
;MYIRKTKTRTIADVTYYSYRLVETMRMANGKVRQITLLNLGSSYTAIDESEWALLTDRVKDLLHGAEHALLNVDDHIEAEARRLSALVIKKHGEALFNTTPTESHYEQVDISSVESSDIKSIGAESLVHKAAQDLHLPQVLSTCGLSNSECQDALATILARTLYPASEVRTCEVLKTKSALDEVLQTDFSTLHKNRLYRISDVLLKSKDAIEEALYQREKTWFEFEEIVTLYDLTNTYFEGQSLDNELGVMDCKHKSMDCNHP
;
A
#
# COMPACT_ATOMS: atom_id res chain seq x y z
N MET A 1 -3.77 19.74 -20.43
CA MET A 1 -4.42 18.52 -19.92
C MET A 1 -5.81 18.91 -19.42
N TYR A 2 -6.77 18.01 -19.21
CA TYR A 2 -8.05 18.36 -18.57
C TYR A 2 -8.76 17.14 -17.98
N ILE A 3 -9.67 17.37 -17.03
CA ILE A 3 -10.58 16.33 -16.51
C ILE A 3 -11.86 16.31 -17.36
N ARG A 4 -12.22 15.12 -17.86
CA ARG A 4 -13.46 14.88 -18.59
C ARG A 4 -14.49 14.21 -17.69
N LYS A 5 -15.62 14.88 -17.49
CA LYS A 5 -16.84 14.32 -16.90
C LYS A 5 -17.73 13.74 -17.99
N THR A 6 -17.98 12.44 -17.96
CA THR A 6 -18.85 11.74 -18.93
C THR A 6 -20.05 11.13 -18.20
N LYS A 7 -21.27 11.39 -18.65
CA LYS A 7 -22.47 10.71 -18.17
C LYS A 7 -22.46 9.25 -18.63
N THR A 8 -22.54 8.29 -17.71
CA THR A 8 -22.49 6.85 -18.03
C THR A 8 -23.88 6.22 -18.13
N ARG A 9 -24.71 6.33 -17.09
CA ARG A 9 -26.07 5.78 -17.06
C ARG A 9 -26.95 6.55 -16.08
N THR A 10 -28.27 6.46 -16.24
CA THR A 10 -29.24 6.96 -15.26
C THR A 10 -30.06 5.77 -14.77
N ILE A 11 -30.09 5.55 -13.45
CA ILE A 11 -30.89 4.49 -12.82
C ILE A 11 -31.69 5.13 -11.69
N ALA A 12 -33.00 4.91 -11.68
CA ALA A 12 -33.91 5.40 -10.64
C ALA A 12 -33.72 6.90 -10.32
N ASP A 13 -33.70 7.73 -11.37
CA ASP A 13 -33.52 9.19 -11.31
C ASP A 13 -32.14 9.69 -10.82
N VAL A 14 -31.22 8.78 -10.49
CA VAL A 14 -29.82 9.11 -10.17
C VAL A 14 -28.96 8.98 -11.43
N THR A 15 -28.28 10.07 -11.78
CA THR A 15 -27.35 10.09 -12.92
C THR A 15 -25.93 9.78 -12.45
N TYR A 16 -25.33 8.76 -13.06
CA TYR A 16 -23.96 8.33 -12.80
C TYR A 16 -23.01 8.99 -13.79
N TYR A 17 -21.86 9.40 -13.28
CA TYR A 17 -20.79 10.01 -14.04
C TYR A 17 -19.53 9.13 -13.98
N SER A 18 -18.62 9.37 -14.91
CA SER A 18 -17.25 8.87 -14.88
C SER A 18 -16.31 10.02 -15.18
N TYR A 19 -15.24 10.11 -14.39
CA TYR A 19 -14.24 11.16 -14.46
C TYR A 19 -12.93 10.57 -14.99
N ARG A 20 -12.31 11.25 -15.95
CA ARG A 20 -11.08 10.80 -16.60
C ARG A 20 -10.10 11.97 -16.78
N LEU A 21 -8.83 11.75 -16.45
CA LEU A 21 -7.76 12.68 -16.80
C LEU A 21 -7.33 12.43 -18.25
N VAL A 22 -7.44 13.45 -19.08
CA VAL A 22 -7.22 13.35 -20.54
C VAL A 22 -6.17 14.34 -20.99
N GLU A 23 -5.29 13.88 -21.86
CA GLU A 23 -4.33 14.71 -22.58
C GLU A 23 -4.68 14.76 -24.08
N THR A 24 -4.44 15.91 -24.69
CA THR A 24 -4.61 16.11 -26.12
C THR A 24 -3.23 16.24 -26.75
N MET A 25 -2.86 15.32 -27.62
CA MET A 25 -1.55 15.27 -28.28
C MET A 25 -1.70 15.34 -29.80
N ARG A 26 -0.80 16.09 -30.47
CA ARG A 26 -0.64 16.04 -31.92
C ARG A 26 0.30 14.91 -32.28
N MET A 27 -0.21 13.95 -33.05
CA MET A 27 0.58 12.84 -33.57
C MET A 27 1.46 13.30 -34.74
N ALA A 28 2.52 12.53 -35.06
CA ALA A 28 3.43 12.82 -36.17
C ALA A 28 2.72 12.97 -37.54
N ASN A 29 1.53 12.37 -37.69
CA ASN A 29 0.68 12.49 -38.89
C ASN A 29 -0.19 13.77 -38.92
N GLY A 30 0.04 14.72 -38.01
CA GLY A 30 -0.70 15.99 -37.93
C GLY A 30 -2.10 15.89 -37.32
N LYS A 31 -2.60 14.69 -37.01
CA LYS A 31 -3.91 14.51 -36.37
C LYS A 31 -3.83 14.74 -34.88
N VAL A 32 -4.83 15.44 -34.34
CA VAL A 32 -5.01 15.61 -32.89
C VAL A 32 -5.71 14.38 -32.34
N ARG A 33 -5.10 13.73 -31.34
CA ARG A 33 -5.69 12.59 -30.62
C ARG A 33 -5.82 12.93 -29.14
N GLN A 34 -6.90 12.44 -28.54
CA GLN A 34 -7.12 12.51 -27.10
C GLN A 34 -6.75 11.16 -26.47
N ILE A 35 -5.88 11.18 -25.47
CA ILE A 35 -5.37 10.02 -24.75
C ILE A 35 -5.86 10.11 -23.31
N THR A 36 -6.46 9.04 -22.80
CA THR A 36 -6.86 8.96 -21.39
C THR A 36 -5.67 8.53 -20.56
N LEU A 37 -5.18 9.39 -19.67
CA LEU A 37 -4.05 9.10 -18.79
C LEU A 37 -4.52 8.26 -17.60
N LEU A 38 -5.54 8.72 -16.86
CA LEU A 38 -6.09 8.06 -15.68
C LEU A 38 -7.62 8.02 -15.69
N ASN A 39 -8.18 6.96 -15.12
CA ASN A 39 -9.59 6.87 -14.78
C ASN A 39 -9.74 7.26 -13.31
N LEU A 40 -10.44 8.36 -13.02
CA LEU A 40 -10.64 8.91 -11.68
C LEU A 40 -11.88 8.33 -10.97
N GLY A 41 -12.55 7.36 -11.60
CA GLY A 41 -13.72 6.66 -11.05
C GLY A 41 -15.05 7.35 -11.33
N SER A 42 -16.07 6.97 -10.56
CA SER A 42 -17.46 7.39 -10.71
C SER A 42 -17.84 8.63 -9.90
N SER A 43 -17.04 8.97 -8.90
CA SER A 43 -17.22 10.13 -8.03
C SER A 43 -15.86 10.74 -7.71
N TYR A 44 -15.48 11.76 -8.47
CA TYR A 44 -14.29 12.56 -8.19
C TYR A 44 -14.71 13.81 -7.41
N THR A 45 -14.39 13.83 -6.12
CA THR A 45 -14.76 14.91 -5.18
C THR A 45 -13.55 15.51 -4.47
N ALA A 46 -12.34 15.22 -4.95
CA ALA A 46 -11.12 15.71 -4.30
C ALA A 46 -10.95 17.22 -4.49
N ILE A 47 -11.32 17.74 -5.68
CA ILE A 47 -11.17 19.14 -6.08
C ILE A 47 -12.44 19.59 -6.81
N ASP A 48 -12.87 20.83 -6.56
CA ASP A 48 -14.05 21.42 -7.19
C ASP A 48 -13.87 21.61 -8.69
N GLU A 49 -14.99 21.51 -9.45
CA GLU A 49 -14.98 21.56 -10.92
C GLU A 49 -14.44 22.89 -11.47
N SER A 50 -14.56 23.98 -10.72
CA SER A 50 -13.98 25.30 -11.04
C SER A 50 -12.45 25.32 -10.99
N GLU A 51 -11.83 24.46 -10.18
CA GLU A 51 -10.39 24.45 -9.93
C GLU A 51 -9.65 23.41 -10.77
N TRP A 52 -10.38 22.59 -11.55
CA TRP A 52 -9.77 21.53 -12.37
C TRP A 52 -8.75 22.05 -13.37
N ALA A 53 -8.92 23.26 -13.90
CA ALA A 53 -7.94 23.85 -14.81
C ALA A 53 -6.58 24.02 -14.12
N LEU A 54 -6.57 24.67 -12.94
CA LEU A 54 -5.37 24.88 -12.12
C LEU A 54 -4.73 23.55 -11.73
N LEU A 55 -5.54 22.58 -11.29
CA LEU A 55 -5.07 21.23 -10.99
C LEU A 55 -4.37 20.59 -12.20
N THR A 56 -5.01 20.58 -13.37
CA THR A 56 -4.46 19.90 -14.54
C THR A 56 -3.25 20.58 -15.16
N ASP A 57 -3.13 21.91 -15.01
CA ASP A 57 -1.92 22.64 -15.37
C ASP A 57 -0.79 22.27 -14.41
N ARG A 58 -1.07 22.23 -13.10
CA ARG A 58 -0.07 21.82 -12.11
C ARG A 58 0.39 20.37 -12.28
N VAL A 59 -0.52 19.44 -12.60
CA VAL A 59 -0.16 18.04 -12.94
C VAL A 59 0.77 18.02 -14.15
N LYS A 60 0.51 18.86 -15.16
CA LYS A 60 1.35 18.93 -16.37
C LYS A 60 2.75 19.45 -16.03
N ASP A 61 2.86 20.49 -15.20
CA ASP A 61 4.13 21.03 -14.74
C ASP A 61 4.97 19.96 -14.01
N LEU A 62 4.34 19.20 -13.11
CA LEU A 62 5.00 18.11 -12.38
C LEU A 62 5.48 17.00 -13.32
N LEU A 63 4.69 16.64 -14.35
CA LEU A 63 5.10 15.65 -15.35
C LEU A 63 6.24 16.14 -16.26
N HIS A 64 6.44 17.45 -16.36
CA HIS A 64 7.58 18.06 -17.05
C HIS A 64 8.78 18.34 -16.13
N GLY A 65 8.73 17.91 -14.86
CA GLY A 65 9.84 18.04 -13.90
C GLY A 65 9.89 19.38 -13.16
N ALA A 66 8.84 20.22 -13.22
CA ALA A 66 8.79 21.46 -12.45
C ALA A 66 8.34 21.19 -11.01
N GLU A 67 9.31 20.92 -10.11
CA GLU A 67 9.06 20.61 -8.70
C GLU A 67 8.31 21.72 -7.96
N HIS A 68 8.63 22.99 -8.25
CA HIS A 68 8.01 24.16 -7.65
C HIS A 68 7.01 24.80 -8.60
N ALA A 69 5.85 25.15 -8.08
CA ALA A 69 4.88 25.92 -8.82
C ALA A 69 5.43 27.35 -9.04
N LEU A 70 5.28 27.88 -10.26
CA LEU A 70 5.68 29.25 -10.58
C LEU A 70 4.78 30.29 -9.88
N LEU A 71 3.56 29.89 -9.52
CA LEU A 71 2.56 30.69 -8.81
C LEU A 71 2.15 29.93 -7.55
N ASN A 72 1.70 30.64 -6.52
CA ASN A 72 1.14 30.00 -5.34
C ASN A 72 -0.10 29.18 -5.73
N VAL A 73 -0.06 27.90 -5.42
CA VAL A 73 -1.15 26.95 -5.58
C VAL A 73 -1.59 26.55 -4.18
N ASP A 74 -2.90 26.44 -3.95
CA ASP A 74 -3.43 26.02 -2.66
C ASP A 74 -2.99 24.59 -2.32
N ASP A 75 -2.75 24.33 -1.03
CA ASP A 75 -2.17 23.07 -0.54
C ASP A 75 -3.00 21.84 -0.95
N HIS A 76 -4.34 21.95 -1.02
CA HIS A 76 -5.20 20.85 -1.42
C HIS A 76 -5.04 20.51 -2.91
N ILE A 77 -4.86 21.51 -3.77
CA ILE A 77 -4.60 21.34 -5.20
C ILE A 77 -3.22 20.75 -5.41
N GLU A 78 -2.19 21.24 -4.70
CA GLU A 78 -0.82 20.73 -4.82
C GLU A 78 -0.75 19.26 -4.38
N ALA A 79 -1.40 18.90 -3.28
CA ALA A 79 -1.45 17.52 -2.80
C ALA A 79 -2.11 16.59 -3.83
N GLU A 80 -3.25 16.99 -4.40
CA GLU A 80 -3.94 16.18 -5.41
C GLU A 80 -3.18 16.16 -6.75
N ALA A 81 -2.53 17.26 -7.14
CA ALA A 81 -1.71 17.31 -8.35
C ALA A 81 -0.54 16.32 -8.27
N ARG A 82 0.17 16.29 -7.13
CA ARG A 82 1.24 15.33 -6.86
C ARG A 82 0.75 13.89 -6.85
N ARG A 83 -0.43 13.65 -6.26
CA ARG A 83 -1.06 12.32 -6.27
C ARG A 83 -1.36 11.87 -7.70
N LEU A 84 -1.98 12.73 -8.51
CA LEU A 84 -2.32 12.40 -9.90
C LEU A 84 -1.08 12.24 -10.78
N SER A 85 -0.07 13.10 -10.65
CA SER A 85 1.18 12.97 -11.40
C SER A 85 1.90 11.66 -11.07
N ALA A 86 2.00 11.31 -9.79
CA ALA A 86 2.57 10.03 -9.35
C ALA A 86 1.81 8.83 -9.94
N LEU A 87 0.47 8.87 -9.95
CA LEU A 87 -0.33 7.81 -10.57
C LEU A 87 -0.15 7.72 -12.09
N VAL A 88 0.01 8.86 -12.79
CA VAL A 88 0.32 8.87 -14.22
C VAL A 88 1.69 8.25 -14.47
N ILE A 89 2.72 8.66 -13.72
CA ILE A 89 4.08 8.12 -13.82
C ILE A 89 4.07 6.61 -13.53
N LYS A 90 3.42 6.17 -12.45
CA LYS A 90 3.33 4.74 -12.09
C LYS A 90 2.63 3.91 -13.17
N LYS A 91 1.61 4.46 -13.83
CA LYS A 91 0.81 3.72 -14.83
C LYS A 91 1.46 3.67 -16.21
N HIS A 92 2.13 4.76 -16.62
CA HIS A 92 2.73 4.90 -17.95
C HIS A 92 4.26 4.77 -17.92
N GLY A 93 4.84 4.61 -16.74
CA GLY A 93 6.25 4.28 -16.57
C GLY A 93 6.52 2.93 -17.21
N GLU A 94 7.26 2.95 -18.31
CA GLU A 94 7.76 1.73 -18.91
C GLU A 94 8.92 1.21 -18.08
N ALA A 95 8.78 0.01 -17.54
CA ALA A 95 9.88 -0.65 -16.87
C ALA A 95 10.95 -0.95 -17.92
N LEU A 96 12.14 -0.33 -17.78
CA LEU A 96 13.28 -0.50 -18.68
C LEU A 96 13.92 -1.92 -18.63
N PHE A 97 13.20 -2.93 -18.13
CA PHE A 97 13.67 -4.31 -18.12
C PHE A 97 13.56 -4.91 -19.52
N ASN A 98 14.49 -4.55 -20.40
CA ASN A 98 14.76 -5.32 -21.61
C ASN A 98 15.33 -6.68 -21.18
N THR A 99 14.49 -7.70 -21.16
CA THR A 99 14.87 -9.11 -20.98
C THR A 99 15.41 -9.74 -22.26
N THR A 100 15.43 -9.00 -23.37
CA THR A 100 16.07 -9.39 -24.62
C THR A 100 17.44 -8.73 -24.72
N PRO A 101 18.52 -9.49 -24.98
CA PRO A 101 19.85 -8.93 -25.18
C PRO A 101 19.89 -8.26 -26.57
N THR A 102 19.36 -7.05 -26.64
CA THR A 102 19.61 -6.14 -27.76
C THR A 102 20.95 -5.46 -27.50
N GLU A 103 21.69 -5.17 -28.57
CA GLU A 103 22.99 -4.49 -28.57
C GLU A 103 23.10 -3.41 -27.49
N SER A 104 24.24 -3.35 -26.80
CA SER A 104 24.46 -2.41 -25.70
C SER A 104 24.24 -0.96 -26.15
N HIS A 105 23.11 -0.38 -25.74
CA HIS A 105 22.74 1.00 -25.99
C HIS A 105 23.20 1.85 -24.82
N TYR A 106 24.18 2.71 -25.04
CA TYR A 106 24.70 3.62 -24.03
C TYR A 106 24.17 5.04 -24.29
N GLU A 107 23.55 5.64 -23.28
CA GLU A 107 23.18 7.06 -23.27
C GLU A 107 23.99 7.79 -22.21
N GLN A 108 24.40 9.02 -22.51
CA GLN A 108 25.08 9.88 -21.56
C GLN A 108 24.04 10.59 -20.70
N VAL A 109 23.99 10.22 -19.42
CA VAL A 109 23.10 10.84 -18.42
C VAL A 109 23.95 11.70 -17.49
N ASP A 110 23.48 12.92 -17.21
CA ASP A 110 24.05 13.72 -16.14
C ASP A 110 23.61 13.14 -14.79
N ILE A 111 24.54 12.54 -14.06
CA ILE A 111 24.26 11.90 -12.76
C ILE A 111 23.77 12.95 -11.75
N SER A 112 24.19 14.21 -11.90
CA SER A 112 23.77 15.29 -10.99
C SER A 112 22.32 15.73 -11.21
N SER A 113 21.72 15.39 -12.35
CA SER A 113 20.30 15.66 -12.63
C SER A 113 19.37 14.50 -12.27
N VAL A 114 19.90 13.40 -11.70
CA VAL A 114 19.08 12.24 -11.35
C VAL A 114 18.43 12.47 -9.98
N GLU A 115 17.10 12.50 -9.97
CA GLU A 115 16.30 12.65 -8.77
C GLU A 115 15.52 11.36 -8.49
N SER A 116 15.31 11.06 -7.21
CA SER A 116 14.53 9.89 -6.77
C SER A 116 13.28 10.36 -6.06
N SER A 117 12.11 9.90 -6.52
CA SER A 117 10.81 10.18 -5.92
C SER A 117 10.15 8.87 -5.47
N ASP A 118 9.33 8.95 -4.41
CA ASP A 118 8.57 7.81 -3.87
C ASP A 118 9.43 6.59 -3.46
N ILE A 119 10.50 6.84 -2.69
CA ILE A 119 11.44 5.81 -2.25
C ILE A 119 10.76 4.88 -1.23
N LYS A 120 10.55 3.62 -1.62
CA LYS A 120 9.94 2.58 -0.78
C LYS A 120 10.77 1.30 -0.76
N SER A 121 10.61 0.49 0.28
CA SER A 121 11.18 -0.86 0.39
C SER A 121 10.30 -1.90 -0.29
N ILE A 122 10.92 -2.83 -1.03
CA ILE A 122 10.22 -3.92 -1.74
C ILE A 122 10.74 -5.33 -1.40
N GLY A 123 11.93 -5.44 -0.79
CA GLY A 123 12.62 -6.72 -0.62
C GLY A 123 11.85 -7.68 0.29
N ALA A 124 11.64 -7.27 1.54
CA ALA A 124 10.93 -8.10 2.51
C ALA A 124 9.43 -8.20 2.18
N GLU A 125 8.85 -7.14 1.62
CA GLU A 125 7.49 -7.06 1.09
C GLU A 125 7.20 -8.14 0.06
N SER A 126 8.09 -8.33 -0.90
CA SER A 126 7.95 -9.36 -1.93
C SER A 126 8.02 -10.77 -1.33
N LEU A 127 8.90 -10.96 -0.35
CA LEU A 127 9.06 -12.25 0.34
C LEU A 127 7.79 -12.62 1.12
N VAL A 128 7.27 -11.70 1.95
CA VAL A 128 6.05 -11.98 2.74
C VAL A 128 4.82 -12.13 1.86
N HIS A 129 4.73 -11.37 0.76
CA HIS A 129 3.66 -11.56 -0.22
C HIS A 129 3.72 -12.95 -0.86
N LYS A 130 4.92 -13.42 -1.24
CA LYS A 130 5.09 -14.78 -1.77
C LYS A 130 4.70 -15.84 -0.74
N ALA A 131 5.12 -15.68 0.51
CA ALA A 131 4.70 -16.58 1.60
C ALA A 131 3.17 -16.60 1.78
N ALA A 132 2.51 -15.44 1.72
CA ALA A 132 1.06 -15.36 1.81
C ALA A 132 0.35 -16.02 0.62
N GLN A 133 0.91 -15.90 -0.60
CA GLN A 133 0.40 -16.63 -1.77
C GLN A 133 0.51 -18.14 -1.58
N ASP A 134 1.66 -18.59 -1.08
CA ASP A 134 1.94 -20.00 -0.85
C ASP A 134 1.03 -20.61 0.23
N LEU A 135 0.67 -19.81 1.25
CA LEU A 135 -0.33 -20.14 2.27
C LEU A 135 -1.78 -20.01 1.79
N HIS A 136 -2.02 -19.63 0.53
CA HIS A 136 -3.35 -19.33 -0.02
C HIS A 136 -4.15 -18.30 0.79
N LEU A 137 -3.46 -17.39 1.50
CA LEU A 137 -4.09 -16.38 2.33
C LEU A 137 -5.08 -15.49 1.54
N PRO A 138 -4.78 -15.03 0.30
CA PRO A 138 -5.76 -14.25 -0.47
C PRO A 138 -7.10 -14.98 -0.69
N GLN A 139 -7.06 -16.29 -0.92
CA GLN A 139 -8.25 -17.11 -1.12
C GLN A 139 -9.03 -17.27 0.18
N VAL A 140 -8.34 -17.49 1.30
CA VAL A 140 -8.96 -17.53 2.64
C VAL A 140 -9.65 -16.20 2.96
N LEU A 141 -9.01 -15.07 2.68
CA LEU A 141 -9.61 -13.75 2.92
C LEU A 141 -10.87 -13.51 2.07
N SER A 142 -10.92 -14.05 0.85
CA SER A 142 -12.09 -13.91 -0.02
C SER A 142 -13.35 -14.61 0.51
N THR A 143 -13.21 -15.60 1.41
CA THR A 143 -14.36 -16.29 2.03
C THR A 143 -14.89 -15.56 3.26
N CYS A 144 -14.22 -14.52 3.74
CA CYS A 144 -14.58 -13.76 4.94
C CYS A 144 -15.67 -12.69 4.70
N GLY A 145 -16.27 -12.64 3.51
CA GLY A 145 -17.30 -11.65 3.16
C GLY A 145 -16.77 -10.25 2.85
N LEU A 146 -15.46 -10.12 2.58
CA LEU A 146 -14.81 -8.88 2.16
C LEU A 146 -14.96 -8.68 0.63
N SER A 147 -15.10 -7.44 0.17
CA SER A 147 -14.98 -7.13 -1.25
C SER A 147 -13.53 -7.32 -1.74
N ASN A 148 -13.31 -7.36 -3.06
CA ASN A 148 -11.96 -7.52 -3.62
C ASN A 148 -10.97 -6.45 -3.14
N SER A 149 -11.43 -5.19 -3.04
CA SER A 149 -10.59 -4.10 -2.54
C SER A 149 -10.30 -4.26 -1.04
N GLU A 150 -11.28 -4.69 -0.26
CA GLU A 150 -11.08 -4.93 1.18
C GLU A 150 -10.21 -6.16 1.44
N CYS A 151 -10.24 -7.18 0.57
CA CYS A 151 -9.31 -8.31 0.61
C CYS A 151 -7.86 -7.85 0.41
N GLN A 152 -7.62 -6.93 -0.52
CA GLN A 152 -6.29 -6.35 -0.74
C GLN A 152 -5.82 -5.54 0.47
N ASP A 153 -6.71 -4.74 1.05
CA ASP A 153 -6.40 -3.97 2.26
C ASP A 153 -6.14 -4.87 3.48
N ALA A 154 -6.90 -5.97 3.61
CA ALA A 154 -6.70 -6.98 4.64
C ALA A 154 -5.35 -7.67 4.49
N LEU A 155 -5.03 -8.12 3.28
CA LEU A 155 -3.74 -8.73 2.96
C LEU A 155 -2.60 -7.75 3.25
N ALA A 156 -2.70 -6.51 2.78
CA ALA A 156 -1.71 -5.47 3.03
C ALA A 156 -1.49 -5.21 4.52
N THR A 157 -2.57 -5.20 5.31
CA THR A 157 -2.50 -5.01 6.76
C THR A 157 -1.76 -6.16 7.45
N ILE A 158 -2.04 -7.40 7.06
CA ILE A 158 -1.36 -8.59 7.59
C ILE A 158 0.13 -8.52 7.24
N LEU A 159 0.46 -8.37 5.95
CA LEU A 159 1.84 -8.31 5.46
C LEU A 159 2.64 -7.17 6.11
N ALA A 160 2.06 -5.97 6.16
CA ALA A 160 2.72 -4.82 6.76
C ALA A 160 2.96 -5.00 8.26
N ARG A 161 2.06 -5.66 8.99
CA ARG A 161 2.26 -5.94 10.42
C ARG A 161 3.22 -7.08 10.70
N THR A 162 3.38 -8.02 9.77
CA THR A 162 4.45 -9.03 9.81
C THR A 162 5.83 -8.37 9.69
N LEU A 163 5.97 -7.37 8.82
CA LEU A 163 7.24 -6.67 8.58
C LEU A 163 7.51 -5.54 9.58
N TYR A 164 6.47 -4.79 9.92
CA TYR A 164 6.52 -3.60 10.75
C TYR A 164 5.46 -3.72 11.87
N PRO A 165 5.73 -4.52 12.92
CA PRO A 165 4.78 -4.68 14.03
C PRO A 165 4.47 -3.34 14.68
N ALA A 166 3.27 -2.81 14.45
CA ALA A 166 2.86 -1.48 14.92
C ALA A 166 1.34 -1.34 14.97
N SER A 167 0.87 -0.18 15.48
CA SER A 167 -0.55 0.18 15.50
C SER A 167 -1.13 0.39 14.10
N GLU A 168 -2.44 0.30 13.92
CA GLU A 168 -3.13 0.49 12.62
C GLU A 168 -2.85 1.88 12.03
N VAL A 169 -2.69 2.90 12.88
CA VAL A 169 -2.30 4.24 12.45
C VAL A 169 -0.92 4.20 11.78
N ARG A 170 0.04 3.55 12.44
CA ARG A 170 1.40 3.41 11.93
C ARG A 170 1.44 2.49 10.71
N THR A 171 0.66 1.41 10.68
CA THR A 171 0.53 0.53 9.50
C THR A 171 0.03 1.31 8.29
N CYS A 172 -1.01 2.15 8.46
CA CYS A 172 -1.53 3.00 7.40
C CYS A 172 -0.46 3.97 6.86
N GLU A 173 0.33 4.58 7.74
CA GLU A 173 1.43 5.46 7.35
C GLU A 173 2.54 4.69 6.59
N VAL A 174 2.94 3.52 7.09
CA VAL A 174 3.96 2.66 6.46
C VAL A 174 3.55 2.23 5.05
N LEU A 175 2.30 1.80 4.88
CA LEU A 175 1.73 1.41 3.58
C LEU A 175 1.72 2.56 2.56
N LYS A 176 1.69 3.82 3.04
CA LYS A 176 1.72 5.00 2.16
C LYS A 176 3.13 5.46 1.82
N THR A 177 4.06 5.36 2.77
CA THR A 177 5.29 6.15 2.74
C THR A 177 6.58 5.34 2.74
N LYS A 178 6.54 4.09 3.22
CA LYS A 178 7.77 3.29 3.43
C LYS A 178 7.77 2.01 2.63
N SER A 179 6.62 1.34 2.53
CA SER A 179 6.53 0.01 1.97
C SER A 179 5.95 0.03 0.57
N ALA A 180 6.57 -0.68 -0.38
CA ALA A 180 6.12 -0.85 -1.76
C ALA A 180 5.04 -1.95 -1.90
N LEU A 181 4.31 -2.26 -0.82
CA LEU A 181 3.21 -3.22 -0.87
C LEU A 181 2.10 -2.79 -1.84
N ASP A 182 1.95 -1.49 -2.11
CA ASP A 182 1.05 -0.97 -3.14
C ASP A 182 1.44 -1.44 -4.55
N GLU A 183 2.74 -1.50 -4.85
CA GLU A 183 3.24 -2.06 -6.12
C GLU A 183 3.09 -3.58 -6.16
N VAL A 184 3.51 -4.26 -5.10
CA VAL A 184 3.46 -5.73 -5.00
C VAL A 184 2.03 -6.26 -5.13
N LEU A 185 1.06 -5.56 -4.51
CA LEU A 185 -0.37 -5.92 -4.54
C LEU A 185 -1.14 -5.27 -5.70
N GLN A 186 -0.47 -4.47 -6.53
CA GLN A 186 -1.08 -3.74 -7.66
C GLN A 186 -2.29 -2.89 -7.23
N THR A 187 -2.16 -2.19 -6.12
CA THR A 187 -3.21 -1.35 -5.52
C THR A 187 -2.68 0.05 -5.20
N ASP A 188 -3.55 0.93 -4.74
CA ASP A 188 -3.21 2.30 -4.36
C ASP A 188 -3.64 2.56 -2.91
N PHE A 189 -2.66 2.74 -2.02
CA PHE A 189 -2.89 3.07 -0.62
C PHE A 189 -2.85 4.58 -0.32
N SER A 190 -2.65 5.46 -1.31
CA SER A 190 -2.54 6.90 -1.09
C SER A 190 -3.76 7.47 -0.32
N THR A 191 -4.95 6.98 -0.66
CA THR A 191 -6.24 7.37 -0.04
C THR A 191 -6.66 6.48 1.14
N LEU A 192 -5.85 5.49 1.53
CA LEU A 192 -6.16 4.57 2.63
C LEU A 192 -6.34 5.34 3.94
N HIS A 193 -7.38 5.03 4.70
CA HIS A 193 -7.65 5.67 5.98
C HIS A 193 -7.68 4.62 7.10
N LYS A 194 -7.16 4.97 8.29
CA LYS A 194 -7.08 4.05 9.45
C LYS A 194 -8.41 3.39 9.81
N ASN A 195 -9.53 4.11 9.66
CA ASN A 195 -10.87 3.58 9.94
C ASN A 195 -11.25 2.41 9.03
N ARG A 196 -10.70 2.35 7.82
CA ARG A 196 -10.89 1.22 6.91
C ARG A 196 -10.17 -0.01 7.45
N LEU A 197 -8.95 0.16 7.98
CA LEU A 197 -8.19 -0.91 8.62
C LEU A 197 -8.90 -1.44 9.88
N TYR A 198 -9.45 -0.56 10.73
CA TYR A 198 -10.22 -1.01 11.89
C TYR A 198 -11.44 -1.87 11.52
N ARG A 199 -12.21 -1.46 10.49
CA ARG A 199 -13.35 -2.26 10.01
C ARG A 199 -12.93 -3.62 9.47
N ILE A 200 -11.80 -3.65 8.76
CA ILE A 200 -11.23 -4.92 8.26
C ILE A 200 -10.83 -5.81 9.44
N SER A 201 -10.16 -5.26 10.47
CA SER A 201 -9.81 -6.02 11.67
C SER A 201 -11.04 -6.63 12.36
N ASP A 202 -12.16 -5.89 12.43
CA ASP A 202 -13.42 -6.42 12.98
C ASP A 202 -13.95 -7.62 12.17
N VAL A 203 -13.79 -7.61 10.85
CA VAL A 203 -14.20 -8.73 9.98
C VAL A 203 -13.25 -9.92 10.15
N LEU A 204 -11.95 -9.67 10.15
CA LEU A 204 -10.94 -10.72 10.37
C LEU A 204 -11.13 -11.41 11.71
N LEU A 205 -11.43 -10.65 12.77
CA LEU A 205 -11.70 -11.19 14.11
C LEU A 205 -12.95 -12.07 14.14
N LYS A 206 -14.01 -11.71 13.40
CA LYS A 206 -15.23 -12.53 13.29
C LYS A 206 -14.99 -13.84 12.55
N SER A 207 -14.08 -13.84 11.57
CA SER A 207 -13.71 -15.01 10.77
C SER A 207 -12.48 -15.74 11.31
N LYS A 208 -11.99 -15.40 12.51
CA LYS A 208 -10.73 -15.89 13.09
C LYS A 208 -10.59 -17.41 13.00
N ASP A 209 -11.54 -18.15 13.56
CA ASP A 209 -11.44 -19.62 13.65
C ASP A 209 -11.36 -20.26 12.25
N ALA A 210 -12.11 -19.73 11.28
CA ALA A 210 -12.07 -20.21 9.91
C ALA A 210 -10.75 -19.90 9.20
N ILE A 211 -10.16 -18.73 9.48
CA ILE A 211 -8.84 -18.33 8.95
C ILE A 211 -7.75 -19.23 9.54
N GLU A 212 -7.74 -19.39 10.87
CA GLU A 212 -6.74 -20.21 11.57
C GLU A 212 -6.80 -21.67 11.13
N GLU A 213 -7.99 -22.26 11.01
CA GLU A 213 -8.14 -23.63 10.51
C GLU A 213 -7.61 -23.77 9.07
N ALA A 214 -7.94 -22.84 8.18
CA ALA A 214 -7.49 -22.91 6.79
C ALA A 214 -5.96 -22.78 6.66
N LEU A 215 -5.34 -21.89 7.44
CA LEU A 215 -3.89 -21.74 7.48
C LEU A 215 -3.22 -22.98 8.08
N TYR A 216 -3.77 -23.51 9.16
CA TYR A 216 -3.26 -24.71 9.82
C TYR A 216 -3.23 -25.92 8.87
N GLN A 217 -4.34 -26.18 8.17
CA GLN A 217 -4.40 -27.28 7.19
C GLN A 217 -3.39 -27.08 6.04
N ARG A 218 -3.17 -25.83 5.64
CA ARG A 218 -2.20 -25.50 4.60
C ARG A 218 -0.77 -25.74 5.07
N GLU A 219 -0.41 -25.28 6.26
CA GLU A 219 0.90 -25.48 6.87
C GLU A 219 1.20 -26.96 7.09
N LYS A 220 0.23 -27.73 7.60
CA LYS A 220 0.36 -29.18 7.76
C LYS A 220 0.70 -29.89 6.45
N THR A 221 0.08 -29.45 5.35
CA THR A 221 0.37 -29.98 4.01
C THR A 221 1.75 -29.55 3.50
N TRP A 222 2.21 -28.36 3.88
CA TRP A 222 3.46 -27.78 3.37
C TRP A 222 4.70 -28.30 4.08
N PHE A 223 4.61 -28.44 5.39
CA PHE A 223 5.73 -28.82 6.24
C PHE A 223 5.70 -30.29 6.66
N GLU A 224 4.61 -31.00 6.39
CA GLU A 224 4.42 -32.41 6.73
C GLU A 224 4.75 -32.72 8.20
N PHE A 225 4.43 -31.78 9.11
CA PHE A 225 4.74 -31.96 10.53
C PHE A 225 3.72 -32.84 11.24
N GLU A 226 4.20 -33.58 12.25
CA GLU A 226 3.36 -34.36 13.16
C GLU A 226 2.75 -33.47 14.24
N GLU A 227 1.49 -33.72 14.58
CA GLU A 227 0.79 -32.98 15.63
C GLU A 227 1.25 -33.46 17.01
N ILE A 228 2.12 -32.69 17.65
CA ILE A 228 2.61 -32.98 19.00
C ILE A 228 1.96 -32.01 19.98
N VAL A 229 1.09 -32.52 20.85
CA VAL A 229 0.52 -31.74 21.94
C VAL A 229 1.58 -31.58 23.04
N THR A 230 2.18 -30.41 23.13
CA THR A 230 3.11 -30.06 24.21
C THR A 230 2.35 -29.33 25.30
N LEU A 231 2.17 -29.97 26.45
CA LEU A 231 1.63 -29.31 27.64
C LEU A 231 2.74 -28.46 28.27
N TYR A 232 2.64 -27.14 28.11
CA TYR A 232 3.58 -26.19 28.69
C TYR A 232 2.92 -25.43 29.84
N ASP A 233 3.56 -25.42 31.00
CA ASP A 233 3.09 -24.67 32.17
C ASP A 233 3.53 -23.20 32.06
N LEU A 234 2.57 -22.32 31.73
CA LEU A 234 2.80 -20.87 31.62
C LEU A 234 3.15 -20.22 32.96
N THR A 235 2.93 -20.87 34.10
CA THR A 235 3.23 -20.30 35.42
C THR A 235 4.72 -20.30 35.77
N ASN A 236 5.55 -20.99 34.98
CA ASN A 236 7.02 -20.97 35.09
C ASN A 236 7.70 -19.98 34.14
N THR A 237 6.95 -19.20 33.36
CA THR A 237 7.51 -18.16 32.51
C THR A 237 7.66 -16.86 33.31
N TYR A 238 8.89 -16.51 33.65
CA TYR A 238 9.22 -15.22 34.25
C TYR A 238 9.77 -14.28 33.17
N PHE A 239 9.26 -13.05 33.11
CA PHE A 239 9.87 -12.01 32.32
C PHE A 239 11.09 -11.49 33.07
N GLU A 240 12.28 -11.83 32.59
CA GLU A 240 13.51 -11.19 33.03
C GLU A 240 13.63 -9.84 32.32
N GLY A 241 13.65 -8.76 33.09
CA GLY A 241 13.81 -7.40 32.59
C GLY A 241 14.29 -6.50 33.71
N GLN A 242 15.23 -5.60 33.40
CA GLN A 242 15.67 -4.59 34.35
C GLN A 242 14.56 -3.55 34.46
N SER A 243 13.74 -3.69 35.50
CA SER A 243 12.58 -2.85 35.77
C SER A 243 12.99 -1.50 36.39
N LEU A 244 13.94 -0.80 35.74
CA LEU A 244 14.69 0.34 36.28
C LEU A 244 13.83 1.54 36.72
N ASP A 245 12.61 1.67 36.17
CA ASP A 245 11.67 2.78 36.45
C ASP A 245 10.35 2.33 37.11
N ASN A 246 10.29 1.12 37.67
CA ASN A 246 9.09 0.62 38.34
C ASN A 246 9.25 0.62 39.87
N GLU A 247 8.57 1.54 40.55
CA GLU A 247 8.54 1.62 42.01
C GLU A 247 7.91 0.39 42.68
N LEU A 248 7.15 -0.43 41.93
CA LEU A 248 6.53 -1.68 42.39
C LEU A 248 7.35 -2.93 42.01
N GLY A 249 8.46 -2.76 41.28
CA GLY A 249 9.30 -3.86 40.80
C GLY A 249 10.20 -4.38 41.91
N VAL A 250 9.68 -5.23 42.80
CA VAL A 250 10.49 -5.93 43.79
C VAL A 250 11.22 -7.08 43.09
N MET A 251 12.55 -7.01 43.06
CA MET A 251 13.45 -8.09 42.64
C MET A 251 13.34 -9.27 43.62
N ASP A 252 12.25 -10.03 43.54
CA ASP A 252 12.08 -11.24 44.34
C ASP A 252 12.04 -12.45 43.41
N CYS A 253 13.24 -12.88 43.02
CA CYS A 253 13.46 -14.11 42.25
C CYS A 253 13.11 -15.30 43.15
N LYS A 254 11.92 -15.89 42.96
CA LYS A 254 11.45 -17.07 43.72
C LYS A 254 12.34 -18.31 43.55
N HIS A 255 13.17 -18.37 42.52
CA HIS A 255 14.08 -19.49 42.28
C HIS A 255 15.53 -19.12 42.65
N LYS A 256 16.12 -19.88 43.58
CA LYS A 256 17.54 -19.83 43.98
C LYS A 256 18.48 -20.41 42.92
N SER A 257 18.39 -19.99 41.66
CA SER A 257 19.47 -20.20 40.68
C SER A 257 20.40 -18.99 40.74
N MET A 258 21.68 -19.26 40.99
CA MET A 258 22.75 -18.28 41.28
C MET A 258 23.15 -17.35 40.12
N ASP A 259 22.29 -17.18 39.11
CA ASP A 259 22.66 -16.49 37.87
C ASP A 259 22.28 -15.00 37.85
N CYS A 260 21.69 -14.48 38.93
CA CYS A 260 21.33 -13.05 39.05
C CYS A 260 22.48 -12.14 39.52
N ASN A 261 23.72 -12.60 39.53
CA ASN A 261 24.89 -11.79 39.89
C ASN A 261 25.88 -11.72 38.73
N HIS A 262 25.68 -10.78 37.82
CA HIS A 262 26.82 -10.13 37.19
C HIS A 262 26.58 -8.61 37.08
N PRO A 263 27.61 -7.80 37.39
CA PRO A 263 27.54 -6.35 37.56
C PRO A 263 27.30 -5.59 36.24
#